data_AF-A0A7Y2UCX7-F1
#
_entry.id   AF-A0A7Y2UCX7-F1
#
_cell.length_a   1.000
_cell.length_b   1.000
_cell.length_c   1.000
_cell.angle_alpha   90.00
_cell.angle_beta   90.00
_cell.angle_gamma   90.00
#
_symmetry.space_group_name_H-M   'P 1'
#
loop_
_entity.id
_entity.type
_entity.pdbx_description
1 polymer ?
#
loop_
_entity_poly.entity_id
_entity_poly.type
_entity_poly.pdbx_seq_one_letter_code
_entity_poly.pdbx_strand_id
1 'polypeptide(L)'
;MTLGFGAPVFAEDLSDNEVCLDCHADAEREPPSDPTRPQVHNPAGGFFVEDHADFSCIDCHDYIEDLEHEETAPGNEVDCLNCHDEVPVKE
;
A
#
# COMPACT_ATOMS: atom_id res chain seq x y z
N MET A 1 10.36 41.79 16.94
CA MET A 1 10.57 40.34 16.76
C MET A 1 9.22 39.64 16.83
N THR A 2 8.68 39.20 15.70
CA THR A 2 7.48 38.34 15.65
C THR A 2 7.94 36.89 15.68
N LEU A 3 7.72 36.20 16.80
CA LEU A 3 7.90 34.76 16.93
C LEU A 3 6.68 34.08 16.29
N GLY A 4 6.81 33.66 15.04
CA GLY A 4 5.83 32.83 14.37
C GLY A 4 6.02 31.38 14.82
N PHE A 5 5.05 30.83 15.56
CA PHE A 5 4.95 29.41 15.84
C PHE A 5 4.69 28.67 14.53
N GLY A 6 5.70 28.01 13.97
CA GLY A 6 5.47 26.94 13.01
C GLY A 6 4.86 25.78 13.77
N ALA A 7 3.63 25.38 13.42
CA ALA A 7 3.08 24.12 13.88
C ALA A 7 4.02 22.99 13.43
N PRO A 8 4.30 21.98 14.27
CA PRO A 8 4.98 20.80 13.79
C PRO A 8 4.12 20.18 12.69
N VAL A 9 4.66 20.12 11.47
CA VAL A 9 4.14 19.23 10.44
C VAL A 9 4.55 17.85 10.94
N PHE A 10 3.62 17.13 11.56
CA PHE A 10 3.83 15.71 11.84
C PHE A 10 3.84 15.04 10.47
N ALA A 11 4.96 14.41 10.11
CA ALA A 11 4.95 13.47 9.00
C ALA A 11 3.93 12.38 9.37
N GLU A 12 3.01 12.11 8.46
CA GLU A 12 1.97 11.10 8.67
C GLU A 12 2.65 9.72 8.72
N ASP A 13 2.19 8.88 9.64
CA ASP A 13 2.77 7.55 9.83
C ASP A 13 2.22 6.61 8.75
N LEU A 14 2.98 6.45 7.67
CA LEU A 14 2.59 5.60 6.55
C LEU A 14 2.49 4.11 6.90
N SER A 15 3.01 3.70 8.08
CA SER A 15 2.84 2.33 8.56
C SER A 15 1.44 2.08 9.16
N ASP A 16 0.66 3.13 9.41
CA ASP A 16 -0.75 3.02 9.79
C ASP A 16 -1.63 2.92 8.54
N ASN A 17 -2.24 1.75 8.34
CA ASN A 17 -3.12 1.49 7.20
C ASN A 17 -4.30 2.46 7.10
N GLU A 18 -4.78 3.01 8.23
CA GLU A 18 -5.90 3.96 8.21
C GLU A 18 -5.53 5.24 7.45
N VAL A 19 -4.26 5.67 7.48
CA VAL A 19 -3.79 6.84 6.72
C VAL A 19 -3.92 6.60 5.21
N CYS A 20 -3.61 5.39 4.74
CA CYS A 20 -3.78 5.03 3.33
C CYS A 20 -5.27 4.93 2.97
N LEU A 21 -6.07 4.36 3.88
CA LEU A 21 -7.50 4.11 3.67
C LEU A 21 -8.35 5.39 3.69
N ASP A 22 -7.89 6.48 4.32
CA ASP A 22 -8.55 7.79 4.26
C ASP A 22 -8.80 8.26 2.81
N CYS A 23 -7.92 7.87 1.87
CA CYS A 23 -8.07 8.13 0.44
C CYS A 23 -8.47 6.86 -0.37
N HIS A 24 -8.04 5.66 0.05
CA HIS A 24 -8.16 4.42 -0.73
C HIS A 24 -9.21 3.41 -0.23
N ALA A 25 -10.04 3.75 0.76
CA ALA A 25 -11.08 2.86 1.28
C ALA A 25 -12.04 2.33 0.20
N ASP A 26 -12.42 3.21 -0.75
CA ASP A 26 -13.35 2.89 -1.84
C ASP A 26 -12.65 2.59 -3.18
N ALA A 27 -11.32 2.50 -3.20
CA ALA A 27 -10.57 2.26 -4.42
C ALA A 27 -10.85 0.86 -4.98
N GLU A 28 -11.19 0.78 -6.27
CA GLU A 28 -11.33 -0.49 -6.96
C GLU A 28 -9.99 -1.23 -6.96
N ARG A 29 -10.01 -2.50 -6.54
CA ARG A 29 -8.82 -3.36 -6.50
C ARG A 29 -8.69 -4.06 -7.84
N GLU A 30 -8.12 -3.35 -8.80
CA GLU A 30 -7.81 -3.88 -10.13
C GLU A 30 -6.90 -5.12 -10.01
N PRO A 31 -7.04 -6.10 -10.93
CA PRO A 31 -6.13 -7.23 -10.99
C PRO A 31 -4.69 -6.77 -11.26
N PRO A 32 -3.69 -7.57 -10.89
CA PRO A 32 -2.30 -7.24 -11.17
C PRO A 32 -2.06 -7.09 -12.68
N SER A 33 -1.13 -6.20 -13.05
CA SER A 33 -0.69 -6.00 -14.43
C SER A 33 -0.20 -7.30 -15.09
N ASP A 34 0.53 -8.11 -14.33
CA ASP A 34 0.94 -9.46 -14.72
C ASP A 34 -0.19 -10.48 -14.42
N PRO A 35 -0.80 -11.09 -15.45
CA PRO A 35 -1.91 -12.02 -15.27
C PRO A 35 -1.51 -13.34 -14.60
N THR A 36 -0.20 -13.62 -14.46
CA THR A 36 0.32 -14.79 -13.77
C THR A 36 0.43 -14.58 -12.26
N ARG A 37 0.36 -13.33 -11.78
CA ARG A 37 0.39 -13.01 -10.35
C ARG A 37 -1.00 -13.19 -9.72
N PRO A 38 -1.07 -13.67 -8.46
CA PRO A 38 -2.34 -13.78 -7.75
C PRO A 38 -2.88 -12.40 -7.34
N GLN A 39 -4.21 -12.27 -7.30
CA GLN A 39 -4.86 -11.13 -6.69
C GLN A 39 -4.73 -11.24 -5.17
N VAL A 40 -4.09 -10.25 -4.53
CA VAL A 40 -3.84 -10.25 -3.09
C VAL A 40 -5.02 -9.64 -2.31
N HIS A 41 -5.56 -8.51 -2.78
CA HIS A 41 -6.69 -7.84 -2.15
C HIS A 41 -8.02 -8.46 -2.55
N ASN A 42 -8.91 -8.64 -1.59
CA ASN A 42 -10.28 -9.03 -1.86
C ASN A 42 -11.16 -7.79 -2.21
N PRO A 43 -12.34 -7.98 -2.83
CA PRO A 43 -13.21 -6.86 -3.21
C PRO A 43 -13.79 -6.06 -2.03
N ALA A 44 -13.69 -6.58 -0.79
CA ALA A 44 -14.16 -5.89 0.41
C ALA A 44 -13.07 -5.01 1.05
N GLY A 45 -11.91 -4.86 0.41
CA GLY A 45 -10.79 -4.03 0.87
C GLY A 45 -9.79 -4.73 1.79
N GLY A 46 -9.97 -6.03 2.04
CA GLY A 46 -9.03 -6.85 2.83
C GLY A 46 -8.13 -7.71 1.95
N PHE A 47 -7.70 -8.86 2.49
CA PHE A 47 -6.82 -9.82 1.81
C PHE A 47 -7.54 -11.17 1.58
N PHE A 48 -7.14 -11.92 0.56
CA PHE A 48 -7.58 -13.32 0.41
C PHE A 48 -6.81 -14.28 1.33
N VAL A 49 -5.56 -13.94 1.64
CA VAL A 49 -4.73 -14.66 2.62
C VAL A 49 -4.67 -13.83 3.89
N GLU A 50 -5.19 -14.37 4.99
CA GLU A 50 -5.36 -13.62 6.25
C GLU A 50 -4.03 -13.19 6.86
N ASP A 51 -2.94 -13.96 6.67
CA ASP A 51 -1.61 -13.60 7.16
C ASP A 51 -1.11 -12.26 6.61
N HIS A 52 -1.64 -11.79 5.47
CA HIS A 52 -1.28 -10.47 4.95
C HIS A 52 -1.95 -9.31 5.70
N ALA A 53 -2.98 -9.57 6.52
CA ALA A 53 -3.66 -8.54 7.31
C ALA A 53 -2.78 -8.00 8.46
N ASP A 54 -1.71 -8.70 8.81
CA ASP A 54 -0.72 -8.25 9.81
C ASP A 54 0.32 -7.28 9.22
N PHE A 55 0.34 -7.09 7.90
CA PHE A 55 1.22 -6.14 7.22
C PHE A 55 0.55 -4.79 6.97
N SER A 56 1.38 -3.75 6.98
CA SER A 56 1.01 -2.42 6.51
C SER A 56 0.98 -2.36 4.99
N CYS A 57 0.25 -1.40 4.43
CA CYS A 57 0.14 -1.18 2.99
C CYS A 57 1.54 -0.98 2.38
N ILE A 58 2.38 -0.19 3.04
CA ILE A 58 3.75 0.10 2.61
C ILE A 58 4.72 -1.07 2.74
N ASP A 59 4.37 -2.15 3.46
CA ASP A 59 5.23 -3.35 3.49
C ASP A 59 5.25 -4.07 2.13
N CYS A 60 4.20 -3.88 1.32
CA CYS A 60 4.15 -4.36 -0.07
C CYS A 60 4.28 -3.21 -1.09
N HIS A 61 3.72 -2.05 -0.79
CA HIS A 61 3.80 -0.83 -1.59
C HIS A 61 4.97 0.04 -1.14
N ASP A 62 6.16 -0.54 -1.07
CA ASP A 62 7.39 0.06 -0.53
C ASP A 62 7.91 1.28 -1.31
N TYR A 63 7.40 1.48 -2.52
CA TYR A 63 7.65 2.64 -3.36
C TYR A 63 6.85 3.90 -2.94
N ILE A 64 5.96 3.80 -1.95
CA ILE A 64 5.22 4.94 -1.40
C ILE A 64 6.01 5.53 -0.23
N GLU A 65 6.64 6.69 -0.47
CA GLU A 65 7.46 7.40 0.53
C GLU A 65 6.74 8.60 1.17
N ASP A 66 5.65 9.08 0.56
CA ASP A 66 4.79 10.16 1.06
C ASP A 66 3.35 10.02 0.53
N LEU A 67 2.44 10.85 1.05
CA LEU A 67 1.02 10.84 0.65
C LEU A 67 0.74 11.62 -0.64
N GLU A 68 1.64 12.48 -1.06
CA GLU A 68 1.55 13.18 -2.35
C GLU A 68 2.16 12.29 -3.44
N HIS A 69 1.63 11.06 -3.57
CA HIS A 69 2.13 10.07 -4.51
C HIS A 69 1.37 10.13 -5.86
N GLU A 70 2.07 9.83 -6.95
CA GLU A 70 1.45 9.81 -8.28
C GLU A 70 0.33 8.75 -8.36
N GLU A 71 -0.81 9.10 -8.95
CA GLU A 71 -1.92 8.16 -9.22
C GLU A 71 -1.50 6.97 -10.12
N THR A 72 -0.35 7.07 -10.79
CA THR A 72 0.26 6.02 -11.62
C THR A 72 1.10 5.00 -10.83
N ALA A 73 1.12 5.09 -9.49
CA ALA A 73 1.57 4.03 -8.59
C ALA A 73 1.10 2.59 -8.94
N PRO A 74 -0.09 2.33 -9.53
CA PRO A 74 -0.51 0.99 -9.96
C PRO A 74 0.40 0.34 -11.02
N GLY A 75 1.30 1.10 -11.66
CA GLY A 75 2.30 0.56 -12.58
C GLY A 75 3.55 -0.01 -11.88
N ASN A 76 3.73 0.26 -10.60
CA ASN A 76 4.83 -0.30 -9.81
C ASN A 76 4.38 -1.61 -9.19
N GLU A 77 4.97 -2.70 -9.67
CA GLU A 77 4.72 -4.04 -9.15
C GLU A 77 5.32 -4.20 -7.76
N VAL A 78 4.54 -4.75 -6.83
CA VAL A 78 5.02 -5.13 -5.48
C VAL A 78 6.08 -6.22 -5.58
N ASP A 79 7.07 -6.20 -4.69
CA ASP A 79 8.08 -7.27 -4.59
C ASP A 79 7.68 -8.33 -3.56
N CYS A 80 7.20 -9.48 -4.05
CA CYS A 80 6.82 -10.60 -3.21
C CYS A 80 8.03 -11.27 -2.52
N LEU A 81 9.24 -11.09 -3.05
CA LEU A 81 10.44 -11.78 -2.58
C LEU A 81 10.98 -11.22 -1.26
N ASN A 82 10.43 -10.10 -0.79
CA ASN A 82 10.71 -9.59 0.55
C ASN A 82 10.26 -10.56 1.65
N CYS A 83 9.23 -11.38 1.39
CA CYS A 83 8.68 -12.33 2.35
C CYS A 83 8.62 -13.78 1.82
N HIS A 84 8.51 -13.98 0.51
CA HIS A 84 8.42 -15.32 -0.10
C HIS A 84 9.73 -15.75 -0.75
N ASP A 85 10.10 -17.02 -0.61
CA ASP A 85 11.31 -17.58 -1.26
C ASP A 85 11.20 -17.59 -2.80
N GLU A 86 9.98 -17.61 -3.33
CA GLU A 86 9.67 -17.55 -4.76
C GLU A 86 8.42 -16.69 -4.99
N VAL A 87 8.30 -16.07 -6.18
CA VAL A 87 7.11 -15.28 -6.53
C VAL A 87 5.90 -16.20 -6.65
N PRO A 88 4.85 -16.03 -5.83
CA PRO A 88 3.64 -16.84 -5.94
C PRO A 88 2.97 -16.65 -7.31
N VAL A 89 2.49 -17.74 -7.90
CA VAL A 89 1.76 -17.73 -9.17
C VAL A 89 0.29 -18.06 -8.95
N LYS A 90 -0.57 -17.48 -9.78
CA LYS A 90 -2.00 -17.79 -9.83
C LYS A 90 -2.19 -19.21 -10.33
N GLU A 91 -2.90 -20.03 -9.55
CA GLU A 91 -3.30 -21.40 -9.91
C GLU A 91 -4.40 -21.45 -11.00
#